data_AF-A0A7V9T8U8-F1
#
_entry.id   AF-A0A7V9T8U8-F1
#
_cell.length_a   1.000
_cell.length_b   1.000
_cell.length_c   1.000
_cell.angle_alpha   90.00
_cell.angle_beta   90.00
_cell.angle_gamma   90.00
#
_symmetry.space_group_name_H-M   'P 1'
#
loop_
_entity.id
_entity.type
_entity.pdbx_description
1 polymer ?
#
loop_
_entity_poly.entity_id
_entity_poly.type
_entity_poly.pdbx_seq_one_letter_code
_entity_poly.pdbx_strand_id
1 'polypeptide(L)'
;MASSAPGASAAMGEMLFLSASDGVHGRELWKSDGTEAGTVLVKNINPNDSGSYRGSRPRNLTVVGDRLFFTADDGTNGRELWKSDGSRAGTVLVKNIKPNDSGYSDSGQSKIPVGGHFISLSADS
;
A
#
# COMPACT_ATOMS: atom_id res chain seq x y z
N MET A 1 2.10 -21.55 -25.11
CA MET A 1 2.57 -21.26 -23.75
C MET A 1 1.80 -20.05 -23.24
N ALA A 2 1.06 -20.18 -22.15
CA ALA A 2 0.10 -19.18 -21.70
C ALA A 2 0.80 -17.88 -21.27
N SER A 3 0.41 -16.76 -21.90
CA SER A 3 0.73 -15.41 -21.45
C SER A 3 -0.11 -15.11 -20.21
N SER A 4 0.45 -15.27 -19.02
CA SER A 4 -0.13 -14.66 -17.81
C SER A 4 0.30 -13.20 -17.78
N ALA A 5 -0.65 -12.28 -17.62
CA ALA A 5 -0.32 -10.88 -17.33
C ALA A 5 0.65 -10.84 -16.14
N PRO A 6 1.77 -10.11 -16.20
CA PRO A 6 2.72 -10.09 -15.09
C PRO A 6 1.99 -9.61 -13.83
N GLY A 7 1.85 -10.50 -12.85
CA GLY A 7 1.54 -10.08 -11.48
C GLY A 7 2.64 -9.13 -11.01
N ALA A 8 2.30 -8.18 -10.14
CA ALA A 8 3.27 -7.20 -9.65
C ALA A 8 4.36 -7.91 -8.83
N SER A 9 5.48 -8.22 -9.48
CA SER A 9 6.66 -8.82 -8.89
C SER A 9 7.90 -8.03 -9.27
N ALA A 10 8.89 -7.97 -8.37
CA ALA A 10 10.17 -7.31 -8.62
C ALA A 10 11.28 -8.01 -7.85
N ALA A 11 12.49 -8.05 -8.42
CA ALA A 11 13.66 -8.65 -7.78
C ALA A 11 14.62 -7.57 -7.25
N MET A 12 15.08 -7.72 -6.01
CA MET A 12 16.08 -6.87 -5.35
C MET A 12 17.19 -7.77 -4.81
N GLY A 13 18.29 -7.89 -5.56
CA GLY A 13 19.28 -8.94 -5.34
C GLY A 13 18.65 -10.32 -5.58
N GLU A 14 18.88 -11.25 -4.66
CA GLU A 14 18.33 -12.61 -4.70
C GLU A 14 16.87 -12.69 -4.20
N MET A 15 16.30 -11.56 -3.75
CA MET A 15 14.99 -11.53 -3.14
C MET A 15 13.91 -11.11 -4.14
N LEU A 16 12.90 -11.95 -4.31
CA LEU A 16 11.70 -11.67 -5.09
C LEU A 16 10.63 -11.07 -4.19
N PHE A 17 10.09 -9.92 -4.57
CA PHE A 17 8.94 -9.29 -3.92
C PHE A 17 7.67 -9.53 -4.71
N LEU A 18 6.57 -9.78 -4.00
CA LEU A 18 5.31 -10.23 -4.55
C LEU A 18 4.13 -9.58 -3.83
N SER A 19 3.06 -9.35 -4.58
CA SER A 19 1.72 -9.12 -4.02
C SER A 19 0.99 -10.45 -3.85
N ALA A 20 0.99 -11.03 -2.65
CA ALA A 20 0.44 -12.36 -2.36
C ALA A 20 -0.50 -12.37 -1.14
N SER A 21 -1.24 -13.46 -0.95
CA SER A 21 -2.18 -13.67 0.16
C SER A 21 -1.99 -15.08 0.72
N ASP A 22 -2.08 -15.21 2.04
CA ASP A 22 -2.13 -16.48 2.78
C ASP A 22 -3.55 -16.85 3.23
N GLY A 23 -4.56 -16.07 2.80
CA GLY A 23 -5.95 -16.24 3.24
C GLY A 23 -6.25 -15.68 4.62
N VAL A 24 -5.25 -15.17 5.36
CA VAL A 24 -5.41 -14.62 6.71
C VAL A 24 -5.23 -13.10 6.70
N HIS A 25 -4.22 -12.59 6.01
CA HIS A 25 -3.88 -11.16 6.00
C HIS A 25 -4.41 -10.42 4.76
N GLY A 26 -5.16 -11.10 3.90
CA GLY A 26 -5.51 -10.57 2.58
C GLY A 26 -4.27 -10.44 1.68
N ARG A 27 -4.38 -9.66 0.60
CA ARG A 27 -3.28 -9.48 -0.34
C ARG A 27 -2.31 -8.39 0.12
N GLU A 28 -1.12 -8.80 0.53
CA GLU A 28 -0.08 -7.97 1.16
C GLU A 28 1.26 -8.04 0.42
N LEU A 29 2.29 -7.38 0.94
CA LEU A 29 3.66 -7.45 0.43
C LEU A 29 4.38 -8.66 1.02
N TRP A 30 4.83 -9.56 0.15
CA TRP A 30 5.60 -10.76 0.47
C TRP A 30 6.98 -10.71 -0.16
N LYS A 31 7.91 -11.45 0.42
CA LYS A 31 9.24 -11.66 -0.13
C LYS A 31 9.55 -13.16 -0.19
N SER A 32 10.37 -13.57 -1.15
CA SER A 32 10.78 -14.97 -1.35
C SER A 32 12.23 -15.03 -1.80
N ASP A 33 12.97 -16.03 -1.33
CA ASP A 33 14.29 -16.43 -1.84
C ASP A 33 14.20 -17.59 -2.86
N GLY A 34 12.99 -17.94 -3.30
CA GLY A 34 12.72 -19.09 -4.17
C GLY A 34 12.39 -20.37 -3.42
N THR A 35 12.44 -20.38 -2.09
CA THR A 35 12.03 -21.52 -1.25
C THR A 35 10.69 -21.26 -0.56
N GLU A 36 9.99 -22.34 -0.17
CA GLU A 36 8.77 -22.24 0.63
C GLU A 36 9.05 -21.57 1.99
N ALA A 37 10.12 -22.00 2.67
CA ALA A 37 10.51 -21.46 3.98
C ALA A 37 10.93 -19.98 3.92
N GLY A 38 11.54 -19.54 2.82
CA GLY A 38 11.93 -18.15 2.61
C GLY A 38 10.82 -17.27 2.03
N THR A 39 9.64 -17.83 1.74
CA THR A 39 8.47 -17.07 1.29
C THR A 39 7.68 -16.56 2.48
N VAL A 40 7.89 -15.30 2.84
CA VAL A 40 7.37 -14.71 4.08
C VAL A 40 6.70 -13.36 3.86
N LEU A 41 5.71 -13.07 4.69
CA LEU A 41 5.04 -11.77 4.76
C LEU A 41 6.07 -10.70 5.20
N VAL A 42 6.21 -9.63 4.42
CA VAL A 42 7.07 -8.51 4.81
C VAL A 42 6.39 -7.68 5.89
N LYS A 43 5.14 -7.28 5.63
CA LYS A 43 4.30 -6.50 6.55
C LYS A 43 2.83 -6.66 6.18
N ASN A 44 1.98 -6.85 7.19
CA ASN A 44 0.55 -6.61 7.06
C ASN A 44 0.32 -5.09 7.06
N ILE A 45 0.17 -4.49 5.88
CA ILE A 45 0.06 -3.03 5.71
C ILE A 45 -1.37 -2.57 6.03
N ASN A 46 -2.39 -3.36 5.67
CA ASN A 46 -3.78 -3.07 5.98
C ASN A 46 -4.38 -4.13 6.92
N PRO A 47 -4.12 -4.03 8.24
CA PRO A 47 -4.68 -4.98 9.19
C PRO A 47 -6.21 -4.92 9.28
N ASN A 48 -6.83 -3.80 8.90
CA ASN A 48 -8.27 -3.58 8.99
C ASN A 48 -9.08 -4.34 7.92
N ASP A 49 -8.43 -4.76 6.82
CA ASP A 49 -9.02 -5.58 5.74
C ASP A 49 -8.41 -7.01 5.75
N SER A 50 -7.90 -7.46 6.91
CA SER A 50 -7.44 -8.84 7.14
C SER A 50 -8.63 -9.82 7.09
N GLY A 51 -8.42 -11.04 6.61
CA GLY A 51 -9.45 -12.06 6.41
C GLY A 51 -10.33 -11.85 5.16
N SER A 52 -10.24 -10.67 4.53
CA SER A 52 -10.79 -10.37 3.22
C SER A 52 -9.73 -10.60 2.15
N TYR A 53 -10.12 -11.04 0.94
CA TYR A 53 -9.17 -11.25 -0.17
C TYR A 53 -8.51 -9.94 -0.66
N ARG A 54 -8.90 -8.79 -0.10
CA ARG A 54 -8.44 -7.47 -0.53
C ARG A 54 -7.07 -7.13 0.08
N GLY A 55 -6.92 -7.02 1.40
CA GLY A 55 -5.69 -6.50 2.03
C GLY A 55 -5.24 -5.14 1.46
N SER A 56 -3.94 -4.86 1.52
CA SER A 56 -3.35 -3.60 1.03
C SER A 56 -3.15 -3.51 -0.49
N ARG A 57 -3.22 -4.65 -1.19
CA ARG A 57 -3.10 -4.78 -2.65
C ARG A 57 -1.89 -4.05 -3.23
N PRO A 58 -0.64 -4.43 -2.88
CA PRO A 58 0.55 -3.82 -3.44
C PRO A 58 0.57 -3.89 -4.97
N ARG A 59 0.95 -2.78 -5.62
CA ARG A 59 1.05 -2.65 -7.08
C ARG A 59 2.27 -1.83 -7.48
N ASN A 60 2.65 -1.91 -8.76
CA ASN A 60 3.76 -1.12 -9.32
C ASN A 60 5.08 -1.32 -8.58
N LEU A 61 5.35 -2.57 -8.16
CA LEU A 61 6.59 -2.95 -7.49
C LEU A 61 7.77 -2.60 -8.40
N THR A 62 8.63 -1.69 -7.94
CA THR A 62 9.75 -1.15 -8.70
C THR A 62 10.96 -1.05 -7.79
N VAL A 63 12.05 -1.71 -8.15
CA VAL A 63 13.30 -1.64 -7.39
C VAL A 63 14.16 -0.50 -7.92
N VAL A 64 14.67 0.32 -7.01
CA VAL A 64 15.60 1.42 -7.27
C VAL A 64 16.74 1.33 -6.27
N GLY A 65 17.91 0.86 -6.73
CA GLY A 65 19.04 0.59 -5.84
C GLY A 65 18.71 -0.53 -4.84
N ASP A 66 18.83 -0.21 -3.55
CA ASP A 66 18.59 -1.11 -2.41
C ASP A 66 17.16 -0.99 -1.83
N ARG A 67 16.23 -0.38 -2.59
CA ARG A 67 14.86 -0.14 -2.13
C ARG A 67 13.83 -0.59 -3.15
N LEU A 68 12.77 -1.21 -2.64
CA LEU A 68 11.52 -1.43 -3.35
C LEU A 68 10.60 -0.23 -3.13
N PHE A 69 10.04 0.31 -4.21
CA PHE A 69 8.93 1.27 -4.20
C PHE A 69 7.68 0.62 -4.78
N PHE A 70 6.52 0.91 -4.21
CA PHE A 70 5.24 0.34 -4.63
C PHE A 70 4.07 1.19 -4.13
N THR A 71 2.87 0.96 -4.66
CA THR A 71 1.65 1.56 -4.13
C THR A 71 0.83 0.56 -3.35
N ALA A 72 0.27 0.96 -2.21
CA ALA A 72 -0.57 0.12 -1.36
C ALA A 72 -1.56 0.98 -0.57
N ASP A 73 -2.67 0.38 -0.16
CA ASP A 73 -3.73 0.99 0.65
C ASP A 73 -3.62 0.45 2.09
N ASP A 74 -3.41 1.30 3.08
CA ASP A 74 -3.32 0.90 4.49
C ASP A 74 -4.67 0.94 5.23
N GLY A 75 -5.76 1.19 4.49
CA GLY A 75 -7.10 1.33 5.05
C GLY A 75 -7.34 2.65 5.78
N THR A 76 -6.36 3.56 5.80
CA THR A 76 -6.44 4.85 6.50
C THR A 76 -6.21 6.03 5.57
N ASN A 77 -5.15 5.97 4.75
CA ASN A 77 -4.71 7.04 3.85
C ASN A 77 -5.11 6.78 2.39
N GLY A 78 -5.84 5.69 2.13
CA GLY A 78 -6.08 5.21 0.77
C GLY A 78 -4.79 4.70 0.11
N ARG A 79 -4.82 4.57 -1.22
CA ARG A 79 -3.66 4.08 -1.97
C ARG A 79 -2.59 5.18 -2.11
N GLU A 80 -1.46 4.94 -1.47
CA GLU A 80 -0.32 5.87 -1.43
C GLU A 80 1.00 5.21 -1.86
N LEU A 81 2.10 5.98 -1.92
CA LEU A 81 3.44 5.48 -2.24
C LEU A 81 4.18 4.96 -0.99
N TRP A 82 4.66 3.74 -1.07
CA TRP A 82 5.40 3.04 -0.03
C TRP A 82 6.81 2.68 -0.50
N LYS A 83 7.71 2.50 0.47
CA LYS A 83 9.04 1.94 0.26
C LYS A 83 9.29 0.78 1.21
N SER A 84 10.17 -0.14 0.83
CA SER A 84 10.65 -1.25 1.64
C SER A 84 12.12 -1.54 1.37
N ASP A 85 12.85 -1.94 2.40
CA ASP A 85 14.19 -2.56 2.33
C ASP A 85 14.12 -4.09 2.45
N GLY A 86 12.92 -4.67 2.43
CA GLY A 86 12.69 -6.11 2.66
C GLY A 86 12.48 -6.51 4.12
N SER A 87 12.47 -5.55 5.04
CA SER A 87 12.11 -5.77 6.45
C SER A 87 10.74 -5.17 6.79
N ARG A 88 10.11 -5.69 7.85
CA ARG A 88 8.86 -5.11 8.38
C ARG A 88 9.04 -3.66 8.83
N ALA A 89 10.19 -3.34 9.45
CA ALA A 89 10.49 -2.01 9.99
C ALA A 89 10.79 -0.98 8.89
N GLY A 90 11.53 -1.38 7.85
CA GLY A 90 11.83 -0.54 6.69
C GLY A 90 10.69 -0.42 5.67
N THR A 91 9.57 -1.12 5.88
CA THR A 91 8.37 -1.00 5.05
C THR A 91 7.46 0.12 5.55
N VAL A 92 7.58 1.29 4.94
CA VAL A 92 6.98 2.54 5.41
C VAL A 92 6.41 3.37 4.25
N LEU A 93 5.43 4.22 4.58
CA LEU A 93 4.92 5.25 3.68
C LEU A 93 6.05 6.22 3.32
N VAL A 94 6.23 6.54 2.04
CA VAL A 94 7.29 7.48 1.59
C VAL A 94 6.94 8.90 2.01
N LYS A 95 5.70 9.30 1.72
CA LYS A 95 5.11 10.56 2.13
C LYS A 95 3.60 10.40 2.03
N ASN A 96 2.87 10.93 3.01
CA ASN A 96 1.44 11.12 2.84
C ASN A 96 1.24 12.31 1.89
N ILE A 97 0.97 12.05 0.61
CA ILE A 97 0.88 13.10 -0.41
C ILE A 97 -0.52 13.73 -0.39
N LYS A 98 -1.53 13.07 0.19
CA LYS A 98 -2.88 13.62 0.42
C LYS A 98 -3.44 13.25 1.79
N PRO A 99 -3.21 14.06 2.84
CA PRO A 99 -3.71 13.77 4.19
C PRO A 99 -5.25 13.69 4.34
N ASN A 100 -6.03 13.92 3.28
CA ASN A 100 -7.48 14.15 3.33
C ASN A 100 -8.27 13.45 2.21
N ASP A 101 -7.66 12.65 1.33
CA ASP A 101 -8.35 12.04 0.19
C ASP A 101 -8.82 10.61 0.54
N SER A 102 -9.79 10.54 1.45
CA SER A 102 -10.61 9.33 1.62
C SER A 102 -11.41 9.16 0.34
N GLY A 103 -10.87 8.38 -0.60
CA GLY A 103 -11.36 8.26 -1.97
C GLY A 103 -12.87 8.38 -2.12
N TYR A 104 -13.29 9.44 -2.81
CA TYR A 104 -14.65 9.77 -3.26
C TYR A 104 -15.72 10.05 -2.19
N SER A 105 -15.84 11.33 -1.81
CA SER A 105 -17.02 12.14 -2.14
C SER A 105 -16.65 13.62 -2.20
N ASP A 106 -16.44 14.14 -3.41
CA ASP A 106 -16.57 15.58 -3.64
C ASP A 106 -18.06 15.93 -3.58
N SER A 107 -18.60 16.03 -2.36
CA SER A 107 -19.80 16.81 -2.11
C SER A 107 -19.38 18.22 -1.70
N GLY A 108 -18.75 18.96 -2.62
CA GLY A 108 -18.83 20.41 -2.72
C GLY A 108 -18.51 21.25 -1.49
N GLN A 109 -17.71 20.76 -0.53
CA GLN A 109 -17.26 21.58 0.60
C GLN A 109 -15.74 21.73 0.59
N SER A 110 -15.30 22.81 -0.05
CA SER A 110 -13.93 23.30 0.06
C SER A 110 -13.66 23.71 1.50
N LYS A 111 -12.95 22.88 2.26
CA LYS A 111 -12.46 23.24 3.59
C LYS A 111 -11.18 24.06 3.41
N ILE A 112 -11.27 25.37 3.63
CA ILE A 112 -10.12 26.27 3.62
C ILE A 112 -9.41 26.18 4.99
N PRO A 113 -8.10 25.87 5.04
CA PRO A 113 -7.37 25.82 6.30
C PRO A 113 -7.13 27.23 6.86
N VAL A 114 -7.53 27.46 8.11
CA VAL A 114 -7.15 28.67 8.89
C VAL A 114 -6.60 28.23 10.23
N GLY A 115 -5.29 28.43 10.46
CA GLY A 115 -4.69 28.36 11.80
C GLY A 115 -4.89 27.04 12.57
N GLY A 116 -4.86 25.89 11.90
CA GLY A 116 -4.91 24.58 12.57
C GLY A 116 -6.31 24.09 12.95
N HIS A 117 -7.38 24.79 12.57
CA HIS A 117 -8.75 24.34 12.72
C HIS A 117 -9.51 24.39 11.38
N PHE A 118 -10.40 23.42 11.16
CA PHE A 118 -11.33 23.43 10.03
C PHE A 118 -12.65 24.07 10.47
N ILE A 119 -13.07 25.13 9.80
CA ILE A 119 -14.40 25.72 9.95
C ILE A 119 -15.30 25.22 8.81
N SER A 120 -16.47 24.69 9.17
CA SER A 120 -17.53 24.37 8.21
C SER A 120 -18.40 25.61 8.05
N LEU A 121 -18.49 26.17 6.85
CA LEU A 121 -19.48 27.19 6.52
C LEU A 121 -20.65 26.49 5.83
N SER A 122 -21.79 26.39 6.50
CA SER A 122 -23.06 26.11 5.83
C SER A 122 -23.48 27.37 5.09
N ALA A 123 -23.70 27.27 3.77
CA ALA A 123 -24.50 28.27 3.09
C ALA A 123 -25.95 28.05 3.54
N ASP A 124 -26.49 29.00 4.31
CA ASP A 124 -27.93 29.04 4.56
C ASP A 124 -28.65 29.20 3.21
N SER A 125 -29.61 28.32 2.97
CA SER A 125 -30.59 28.41 1.88
C SER A 125 -31.72 29.36 2.25
#